data_AF-A0A843KGR7-F1
#
_entry.id   AF-A0A843KGR7-F1
#
_cell.length_a   1.000
_cell.length_b   1.000
_cell.length_c   1.000
_cell.angle_alpha   90.00
_cell.angle_beta   90.00
_cell.angle_gamma   90.00
#
_symmetry.space_group_name_H-M   'P 1'
#
loop_
_entity.id
_entity.type
_entity.pdbx_description
1 polymer ?
#
loop_
_entity_poly.entity_id
_entity_poly.type
_entity_poly.pdbx_seq_one_letter_code
_entity_poly.pdbx_strand_id
1 'polypeptide(L)'
;MTDHCSMNKFILLPGLLLLVAILFTGCTTEPSAGLPLVTPVDTTPIVTPQTPSGTVVGNPLTTPGPVEISIKASPEKYIPLMSSTVGIGLTPIYTGSVDVVYSWNTSYGYFISWNAPDGKVNQLGDTVETTNETIYWSYPHDDMGKEKPPVTVRLIIKRPPRVHGGSGTIAWKDIHIDWENTDTAVIEQT
;
A
#
# COMPACT_ATOMS: atom_id res chain seq x y z
N MET A 1 -20.89 -20.09 60.67
CA MET A 1 -19.97 -21.08 61.26
C MET A 1 -19.61 -22.02 60.12
N THR A 2 -18.46 -21.97 59.47
CA THR A 2 -17.12 -21.58 59.92
C THR A 2 -16.29 -21.19 58.67
N ASP A 3 -15.39 -20.23 58.84
CA ASP A 3 -14.37 -19.81 57.86
C ASP A 3 -13.47 -20.96 57.39
N HIS A 4 -12.97 -20.86 56.15
CA HIS A 4 -11.54 -21.08 55.89
C HIS A 4 -11.06 -20.24 54.70
N CYS A 5 -10.15 -19.34 55.01
CA CYS A 5 -9.38 -18.47 54.15
C CYS A 5 -8.14 -19.19 53.58
N SER A 6 -7.54 -18.58 52.54
CA SER A 6 -6.09 -18.52 52.24
C SER A 6 -5.57 -19.21 50.96
N MET A 7 -5.57 -18.42 49.88
CA MET A 7 -4.41 -17.94 49.10
C MET A 7 -3.20 -18.86 48.79
N ASN A 8 -2.91 -18.88 47.49
CA ASN A 8 -1.62 -18.51 46.84
C ASN A 8 -0.63 -19.63 46.46
N LYS A 9 -0.32 -19.70 45.16
CA LYS A 9 1.04 -19.92 44.65
C LYS A 9 1.20 -19.29 43.27
N PHE A 10 1.42 -17.98 43.27
CA PHE A 10 2.22 -17.30 42.24
C PHE A 10 3.58 -17.99 42.15
N ILE A 11 3.88 -18.62 41.02
CA ILE A 11 5.23 -19.05 40.67
C ILE A 11 5.89 -17.87 39.93
N LEU A 12 6.47 -16.97 40.71
CA LEU A 12 7.54 -16.08 40.29
C LEU A 12 8.85 -16.87 40.43
N LEU A 13 9.54 -17.13 39.33
CA LEU A 13 10.94 -17.55 39.35
C LEU A 13 11.83 -16.35 38.96
N PRO A 14 12.91 -16.08 39.72
CA PRO A 14 13.76 -14.91 39.57
C PRO A 14 14.90 -15.19 38.58
N GLY A 15 15.14 -14.25 37.67
CA GLY A 15 16.24 -14.32 36.70
C GLY A 15 16.81 -12.93 36.43
N LEU A 16 17.13 -12.20 37.49
CA LEU A 16 17.83 -10.92 37.46
C LEU A 16 19.30 -11.19 37.83
N LEU A 17 20.25 -11.06 36.89
CA LEU A 17 21.44 -10.20 37.06
C LEU A 17 22.35 -10.19 35.81
N LEU A 18 22.55 -8.98 35.28
CA LEU A 18 23.76 -8.38 34.72
C LEU A 18 24.79 -9.24 33.96
N LEU A 19 25.01 -8.86 32.70
CA LEU A 19 26.37 -8.52 32.25
C LEU A 19 26.31 -7.34 31.26
N VAL A 20 26.81 -6.19 31.75
CA VAL A 20 27.06 -4.94 31.05
C VAL A 20 28.49 -4.95 30.52
N ALA A 21 28.70 -4.26 29.39
CA ALA A 21 29.96 -3.99 28.67
C ALA A 21 30.44 -5.18 27.80
N ILE A 22 30.69 -4.98 26.51
CA ILE A 22 31.94 -4.38 26.02
C ILE A 22 31.76 -3.79 24.60
N LEU A 23 32.03 -2.48 24.52
CA LEU A 23 32.76 -1.72 23.50
C LEU A 23 32.29 -1.65 22.03
N PHE A 24 31.98 -0.41 21.67
CA PHE A 24 32.12 0.20 20.35
C PHE A 24 33.46 -0.14 19.67
N THR A 25 33.41 -0.85 18.55
CA THR A 25 34.44 -0.90 17.50
C THR A 25 33.74 -1.37 16.21
N GLY A 26 33.82 -0.73 15.04
CA GLY A 26 34.64 0.40 14.65
C GLY A 26 33.99 1.24 13.55
N CYS A 27 34.37 2.51 13.55
CA CYS A 27 34.41 3.33 12.36
C CYS A 27 35.45 2.73 11.41
N THR A 28 35.08 2.49 10.15
CA THR A 28 36.04 2.43 9.06
C THR A 28 35.81 3.66 8.18
N THR A 29 36.52 4.74 8.51
CA THR A 29 36.87 5.79 7.57
C THR A 29 37.93 5.23 6.62
N GLU A 30 37.61 5.10 5.34
CA GLU A 30 38.60 4.94 4.27
C GLU A 30 38.83 6.27 3.53
N PRO A 31 40.01 6.45 2.92
CA PRO A 31 40.65 7.75 2.78
C PRO A 31 40.20 8.53 1.54
N SER A 32 40.06 9.84 1.72
CA SER A 32 40.14 10.82 0.63
C SER A 32 41.61 11.03 0.25
N ALA A 33 41.98 10.69 -0.99
CA ALA A 33 43.16 11.24 -1.65
C ALA A 33 43.06 11.06 -3.17
N GLY A 34 43.09 12.17 -3.91
CA GLY A 34 43.70 12.22 -5.25
C GLY A 34 42.78 12.49 -6.43
N LEU A 35 42.60 13.77 -6.77
CA LEU A 35 42.57 14.24 -8.17
C LEU A 35 43.92 14.93 -8.46
N PRO A 36 44.35 15.15 -9.71
CA PRO A 36 43.86 14.62 -10.98
C PRO A 36 44.97 13.95 -11.83
N LEU A 37 44.63 12.94 -12.64
CA LEU A 37 45.52 12.49 -13.71
C LEU A 37 45.27 13.35 -14.95
N VAL A 38 46.31 14.09 -15.33
CA VAL A 38 46.41 14.88 -16.56
C VAL A 38 46.57 13.91 -17.75
N THR A 39 45.71 14.05 -18.76
CA THR A 39 45.93 13.48 -20.10
C THR A 39 45.81 14.59 -21.14
N PRO A 40 46.59 14.50 -22.23
CA PRO A 40 47.02 15.64 -23.04
C PRO A 40 45.91 16.26 -23.90
N VAL A 41 46.03 17.57 -24.07
CA VAL A 41 45.29 18.43 -25.00
C VAL A 41 45.48 17.92 -26.43
N ASP A 42 44.41 17.38 -27.02
CA ASP A 42 44.33 17.21 -28.46
C ASP A 42 43.78 18.50 -29.09
N THR A 43 44.46 18.95 -30.13
CA THR A 43 44.34 20.28 -30.72
C THR A 43 43.46 20.17 -31.96
N THR A 44 42.15 20.31 -31.79
CA THR A 44 41.20 20.47 -32.90
C THR A 44 40.57 21.85 -32.87
N PRO A 45 40.52 22.60 -33.99
CA PRO A 45 40.07 23.98 -34.00
C PRO A 45 38.58 24.10 -33.69
N ILE A 46 38.25 25.04 -32.80
CA ILE A 46 36.89 25.44 -32.44
C ILE A 46 36.17 25.95 -33.69
N VAL A 47 35.19 25.19 -34.18
CA VAL A 47 34.21 25.66 -35.17
C VAL A 47 33.05 26.28 -34.41
N THR A 48 32.82 27.57 -34.61
CA THR A 48 31.67 28.32 -34.10
C THR A 48 30.36 27.64 -34.55
N PRO A 49 29.40 27.35 -33.67
CA PRO A 49 28.09 26.84 -34.09
C PRO A 49 27.36 27.90 -34.93
N GLN A 50 27.16 27.62 -36.22
CA GLN A 50 26.22 28.36 -37.05
C GLN A 50 24.81 27.83 -36.80
N THR A 51 23.90 28.73 -36.40
CA THR A 51 22.47 28.47 -36.22
C THR A 51 21.84 28.01 -37.53
N PRO A 52 21.29 26.79 -37.63
CA PRO A 52 20.38 26.44 -38.71
C PRO A 52 19.04 27.13 -38.43
N SER A 53 18.73 28.17 -39.21
CA SER A 53 17.38 28.73 -39.30
C SER A 53 16.52 27.77 -40.12
N GLY A 54 15.88 26.82 -39.43
CA GLY A 54 14.87 25.93 -39.99
C GLY A 54 13.63 25.99 -39.11
N THR A 55 12.53 26.52 -39.65
CA THR A 55 11.22 26.51 -38.98
C THR A 55 10.69 25.09 -38.95
N VAL A 56 11.04 24.33 -37.91
CA VAL A 56 10.31 23.12 -37.55
C VAL A 56 9.02 23.59 -36.88
N VAL A 57 7.91 23.54 -37.61
CA VAL A 57 6.58 23.60 -37.00
C VAL A 57 6.41 22.31 -36.21
N GLY A 58 6.94 22.30 -34.99
CA GLY A 58 6.67 21.24 -34.04
C GLY A 58 5.23 21.38 -33.58
N ASN A 59 4.42 20.35 -33.81
CA ASN A 59 3.16 20.22 -33.08
C ASN A 59 3.48 20.36 -31.59
N PRO A 60 2.74 21.20 -30.83
CA PRO A 60 3.00 21.34 -29.41
C PRO A 60 2.92 19.96 -28.77
N LEU A 61 4.01 19.55 -28.13
CA LEU A 61 4.05 18.36 -27.30
C LEU A 61 2.96 18.53 -26.25
N THR A 62 1.86 17.81 -26.42
CA THR A 62 0.75 17.86 -25.48
C THR A 62 1.25 17.19 -24.21
N THR A 63 1.57 17.98 -23.19
CA THR A 63 1.93 17.48 -21.86
C THR A 63 0.82 16.52 -21.42
N PRO A 64 1.13 15.23 -21.11
CA PRO A 64 0.13 14.33 -20.58
C PRO A 64 -0.50 14.95 -19.33
N GLY A 65 -1.82 14.94 -19.26
CA GLY A 65 -2.55 15.43 -18.09
C GLY A 65 -2.13 14.70 -16.80
N PRO A 66 -2.40 15.29 -15.63
CA PRO A 66 -2.10 14.65 -14.36
C PRO A 66 -2.82 13.30 -14.25
N VAL A 67 -2.10 12.28 -13.78
CA VAL A 67 -2.67 10.95 -13.49
C VAL A 67 -3.59 11.07 -12.27
N GLU A 68 -4.84 10.68 -12.44
CA GLU A 68 -5.85 10.66 -11.39
C GLU A 68 -5.93 9.26 -10.78
N ILE A 69 -6.05 9.22 -9.45
CA ILE A 69 -6.28 8.01 -8.69
C ILE A 69 -7.41 8.24 -7.68
N SER A 70 -8.43 7.39 -7.74
CA SER A 70 -9.50 7.34 -6.73
C SER A 70 -10.01 5.92 -6.55
N ILE A 71 -10.79 5.71 -5.49
CA ILE A 71 -11.46 4.44 -5.20
C ILE A 71 -12.94 4.71 -5.22
N LYS A 72 -13.66 4.06 -6.13
CA LYS A 72 -15.13 4.04 -6.10
C LYS A 72 -15.58 2.92 -5.18
N ALA A 73 -16.39 3.25 -4.19
CA ALA A 73 -16.98 2.29 -3.26
C ALA A 73 -18.49 2.15 -3.49
N SER A 74 -19.00 0.92 -3.51
CA SER A 74 -20.44 0.65 -3.60
C SER A 74 -20.82 -0.74 -3.09
N PRO A 75 -21.87 -0.89 -2.26
CA PRO A 75 -22.71 0.17 -1.69
C PRO A 75 -21.95 1.03 -0.67
N GLU A 76 -22.46 2.22 -0.37
CA GLU A 76 -21.88 3.12 0.66
C GLU A 76 -22.08 2.61 2.08
N LYS A 77 -23.07 1.72 2.29
CA LYS A 77 -23.38 1.08 3.58
C LYS A 77 -23.45 -0.43 3.41
N TYR A 78 -22.94 -1.17 4.39
CA TYR A 78 -22.88 -2.62 4.33
C TYR A 78 -22.99 -3.28 5.71
N ILE A 79 -23.74 -4.38 5.76
CA ILE A 79 -23.86 -5.28 6.93
C ILE A 79 -23.83 -6.73 6.39
N PRO A 80 -22.91 -7.60 6.84
CA PRO A 80 -22.73 -8.95 6.31
C PRO A 80 -24.00 -9.81 6.27
N LEU A 81 -24.83 -9.75 7.31
CA LEU A 81 -26.04 -10.58 7.40
C LEU A 81 -27.30 -9.93 6.81
N MET A 82 -27.24 -8.65 6.43
CA MET A 82 -28.43 -7.90 5.97
C MET A 82 -28.28 -7.37 4.53
N SER A 83 -27.10 -7.48 3.93
CA SER A 83 -26.84 -7.02 2.56
C SER A 83 -27.07 -8.14 1.54
N SER A 84 -27.48 -7.75 0.33
CA SER A 84 -27.54 -8.64 -0.83
C SER A 84 -26.21 -8.74 -1.58
N THR A 85 -25.22 -7.92 -1.21
CA THR A 85 -23.84 -8.00 -1.72
C THR A 85 -22.94 -8.74 -0.75
N VAL A 86 -21.84 -9.32 -1.25
CA VAL A 86 -20.84 -9.99 -0.41
C VAL A 86 -19.96 -9.02 0.40
N GLY A 87 -20.04 -7.72 0.11
CA GLY A 87 -19.20 -6.69 0.69
C GLY A 87 -19.44 -5.33 0.06
N ILE A 88 -18.63 -4.36 0.48
CA ILE A 88 -18.46 -3.08 -0.22
C ILE A 88 -17.52 -3.33 -1.39
N GLY A 89 -18.03 -3.18 -2.61
CA GLY A 89 -17.23 -3.25 -3.83
C GLY A 89 -16.31 -2.04 -3.94
N LEU A 90 -15.03 -2.29 -4.16
CA LEU A 90 -13.95 -1.32 -4.28
C LEU A 90 -13.36 -1.41 -5.69
N THR A 91 -13.61 -0.37 -6.48
CA THR A 91 -13.16 -0.26 -7.87
C THR A 91 -12.11 0.85 -7.96
N PRO A 92 -10.87 0.57 -8.39
CA PRO A 92 -9.88 1.60 -8.61
C PRO A 92 -10.26 2.40 -9.86
N ILE A 93 -10.16 3.72 -9.77
CA ILE A 93 -10.21 4.62 -10.91
C ILE A 93 -8.78 5.12 -11.12
N TYR A 94 -8.22 4.80 -12.28
CA TYR A 94 -6.85 5.14 -12.66
C TYR A 94 -6.83 5.63 -14.10
N THR A 95 -6.35 6.86 -14.34
CA THR A 95 -6.31 7.45 -15.69
C THR A 95 -4.97 7.30 -16.41
N GLY A 96 -4.01 6.59 -15.80
CA GLY A 96 -2.74 6.32 -16.45
C GLY A 96 -2.86 5.27 -17.57
N SER A 97 -1.97 5.36 -18.55
CA SER A 97 -2.00 4.55 -19.78
C SER A 97 -1.15 3.28 -19.73
N VAL A 98 -0.60 2.94 -18.56
CA VAL A 98 0.26 1.76 -18.38
C VAL A 98 -0.52 0.62 -17.75
N ASP A 99 -0.15 -0.62 -18.08
CA ASP A 99 -0.65 -1.79 -17.35
C ASP A 99 -0.19 -1.73 -15.89
N VAL A 100 -1.09 -2.11 -14.99
CA VAL A 100 -0.88 -2.03 -13.54
C VAL A 100 -1.35 -3.28 -12.81
N VAL A 101 -0.81 -3.48 -11.61
CA VAL A 101 -1.30 -4.43 -10.61
C VAL A 101 -1.82 -3.61 -9.44
N TYR A 102 -3.02 -3.95 -8.95
CA TYR A 102 -3.60 -3.35 -7.77
C TYR A 102 -3.25 -4.18 -6.55
N SER A 103 -2.58 -3.56 -5.58
CA SER A 103 -2.30 -4.14 -4.29
C SER A 103 -3.17 -3.45 -3.25
N TRP A 104 -4.02 -4.24 -2.62
CA TRP A 104 -4.97 -3.78 -1.62
C TRP A 104 -4.54 -4.26 -0.24
N ASN A 105 -4.72 -3.40 0.76
CA ASN A 105 -4.53 -3.74 2.17
C ASN A 105 -5.64 -3.09 3.00
N THR A 106 -6.08 -3.77 4.06
CA THR A 106 -7.02 -3.21 5.02
C THR A 106 -6.50 -3.35 6.45
N SER A 107 -6.80 -2.38 7.31
CA SER A 107 -6.47 -2.43 8.73
C SER A 107 -7.37 -3.38 9.53
N TYR A 108 -8.55 -3.73 9.00
CA TYR A 108 -9.50 -4.64 9.63
C TYR A 108 -10.51 -5.19 8.61
N GLY A 109 -10.96 -6.42 8.81
CA GLY A 109 -11.80 -7.14 7.86
C GLY A 109 -10.97 -7.92 6.84
N TYR A 110 -11.56 -8.23 5.70
CA TYR A 110 -10.93 -9.03 4.65
C TYR A 110 -11.51 -8.71 3.27
N PHE A 111 -10.71 -9.02 2.26
CA PHE A 111 -11.10 -8.92 0.86
C PHE A 111 -11.73 -10.22 0.36
N ILE A 112 -12.62 -10.06 -0.61
CA ILE A 112 -13.37 -11.11 -1.27
C ILE A 112 -13.29 -10.85 -2.77
N SER A 113 -13.02 -11.91 -3.54
CA SER A 113 -13.32 -11.91 -4.98
C SER A 113 -14.68 -12.55 -5.18
N TRP A 114 -15.53 -11.90 -5.96
CA TRP A 114 -16.81 -12.44 -6.38
C TRP A 114 -17.01 -12.11 -7.85
N ASN A 115 -16.70 -13.08 -8.71
CA ASN A 115 -16.74 -12.91 -10.17
C ASN A 115 -17.56 -14.00 -10.84
N ALA A 116 -18.15 -13.66 -11.98
CA ALA A 116 -18.59 -14.63 -12.97
C ALA A 116 -17.34 -15.30 -13.62
N PRO A 117 -17.44 -16.54 -14.14
CA PRO A 117 -18.66 -17.33 -14.36
C PRO A 117 -18.95 -18.37 -13.27
N ASP A 118 -18.04 -18.63 -12.33
CA ASP A 118 -18.22 -19.70 -11.35
C ASP A 118 -19.15 -19.31 -10.19
N GLY A 119 -19.45 -18.01 -10.05
CA GLY A 119 -20.36 -17.48 -9.02
C GLY A 119 -19.84 -17.69 -7.61
N LYS A 120 -18.54 -18.00 -7.46
CA LYS A 120 -17.95 -18.35 -6.18
C LYS A 120 -17.50 -17.10 -5.44
N VAL A 121 -17.66 -17.17 -4.14
CA VAL A 121 -17.15 -16.19 -3.19
C VAL A 121 -15.84 -16.75 -2.66
N ASN A 122 -14.72 -16.11 -2.97
CA ASN A 122 -13.41 -16.50 -2.44
C ASN A 122 -12.89 -15.40 -1.52
N GLN A 123 -12.61 -15.75 -0.27
CA GLN A 123 -11.95 -14.87 0.68
C GLN A 123 -10.44 -14.81 0.37
N LEU A 124 -9.90 -13.60 0.31
CA LEU A 124 -8.52 -13.33 -0.13
C LEU A 124 -7.60 -12.87 1.03
N GLY A 125 -8.16 -12.59 2.20
CA GLY A 125 -7.42 -12.11 3.37
C GLY A 125 -7.39 -10.59 3.51
N ASP A 126 -6.54 -10.06 4.38
CA ASP A 126 -6.41 -8.60 4.65
C ASP A 126 -5.57 -7.84 3.61
N THR A 127 -4.90 -8.59 2.74
CA THR A 127 -3.99 -8.08 1.71
C THR A 127 -4.13 -8.92 0.46
N VAL A 128 -4.25 -8.28 -0.70
CA VAL A 128 -4.35 -8.98 -1.98
C VAL A 128 -3.69 -8.20 -3.11
N GLU A 129 -3.04 -8.92 -4.03
CA GLU A 129 -2.62 -8.38 -5.32
C GLU A 129 -3.49 -8.95 -6.42
N THR A 130 -3.99 -8.09 -7.30
CA THR A 130 -4.89 -8.50 -8.38
C THR A 130 -4.83 -7.54 -9.55
N THR A 131 -5.20 -8.03 -10.73
CA THR A 131 -5.48 -7.23 -11.91
C THR A 131 -6.98 -6.99 -12.09
N ASN A 132 -7.81 -7.52 -11.18
CA ASN A 132 -9.26 -7.35 -11.23
C ASN A 132 -9.62 -5.88 -11.01
N GLU A 133 -10.61 -5.42 -11.77
CA GLU A 133 -11.15 -4.06 -11.64
C GLU A 133 -11.97 -3.87 -10.37
N THR A 134 -12.48 -4.92 -9.74
CA THR A 134 -13.24 -4.76 -8.49
C THR A 134 -12.92 -5.91 -7.53
N ILE A 135 -12.72 -5.55 -6.28
CA ILE A 135 -12.69 -6.47 -5.15
C ILE A 135 -13.75 -6.04 -4.13
N TYR A 136 -14.14 -6.91 -3.23
CA TYR A 136 -15.09 -6.57 -2.17
C TYR A 136 -14.39 -6.59 -0.84
N TRP A 137 -14.69 -5.63 0.02
CA TRP A 137 -14.29 -5.64 1.43
C TRP A 137 -15.48 -6.04 2.31
N SER A 138 -15.22 -6.88 3.31
CA SER A 138 -16.19 -7.31 4.30
C SER A 138 -15.51 -7.49 5.66
N TYR A 139 -16.29 -7.76 6.70
CA TYR A 139 -15.82 -8.06 8.04
C TYR A 139 -16.48 -9.32 8.61
N PRO A 140 -15.92 -9.96 9.65
CA PRO A 140 -16.48 -11.20 10.20
C PRO A 140 -17.87 -10.95 10.80
N HIS A 141 -18.86 -11.73 10.38
CA HIS A 141 -20.22 -11.63 10.94
C HIS A 141 -20.25 -11.96 12.45
N ASP A 142 -19.29 -12.77 12.93
CA ASP A 142 -19.10 -13.04 14.36
C ASP A 142 -18.76 -11.78 15.16
N ASP A 143 -18.30 -10.70 14.52
CA ASP A 143 -17.99 -9.42 15.15
C ASP A 143 -19.16 -8.41 15.12
N MET A 144 -20.33 -8.85 14.67
CA MET A 144 -21.57 -8.08 14.85
C MET A 144 -21.92 -7.98 16.34
N GLY A 145 -22.42 -6.82 16.76
CA GLY A 145 -22.68 -6.46 18.16
C GLY A 145 -21.43 -6.13 18.98
N LYS A 146 -20.23 -6.21 18.40
CA LYS A 146 -18.96 -5.87 19.07
C LYS A 146 -18.44 -4.51 18.62
N GLU A 147 -17.75 -3.81 19.53
CA GLU A 147 -16.96 -2.64 19.18
C GLU A 147 -15.83 -3.05 18.21
N LYS A 148 -15.66 -2.27 17.14
CA LYS A 148 -14.71 -2.53 16.06
C LYS A 148 -13.84 -1.29 15.83
N PRO A 149 -12.57 -1.45 15.44
CA PRO A 149 -11.73 -0.30 15.12
C PRO A 149 -12.20 0.36 13.81
N PRO A 150 -11.99 1.68 13.63
CA PRO A 150 -12.14 2.33 12.33
C PRO A 150 -11.25 1.64 11.29
N VAL A 151 -11.72 1.60 10.05
CA VAL A 151 -11.09 0.83 8.99
C VAL A 151 -10.43 1.78 8.01
N THR A 152 -9.18 1.49 7.65
CA THR A 152 -8.51 2.10 6.51
C THR A 152 -8.32 1.03 5.45
N VAL A 153 -8.76 1.32 4.22
CA VAL A 153 -8.46 0.50 3.06
C VAL A 153 -7.53 1.27 2.14
N ARG A 154 -6.38 0.67 1.83
CA ARG A 154 -5.34 1.24 0.98
C ARG A 154 -5.28 0.53 -0.35
N LEU A 155 -5.36 1.30 -1.43
CA LEU A 155 -5.02 0.92 -2.79
C LEU A 155 -3.59 1.37 -3.09
N ILE A 156 -2.76 0.46 -3.59
CA ILE A 156 -1.44 0.75 -4.14
C ILE A 156 -1.44 0.27 -5.60
N ILE A 157 -1.19 1.19 -6.53
CA ILE A 157 -1.03 0.87 -7.94
C ILE A 157 0.45 0.61 -8.21
N LYS A 158 0.77 -0.59 -8.69
CA LYS A 158 2.15 -1.03 -8.98
C LYS A 158 2.31 -1.29 -10.47
N ARG A 159 3.54 -1.14 -10.98
CA ARG A 159 3.89 -1.73 -12.28
C ARG A 159 3.96 -3.26 -12.14
N PRO A 160 3.54 -4.01 -13.17
CA PRO A 160 3.76 -5.45 -13.22
C PRO A 160 5.25 -5.78 -13.01
N PRO A 161 5.58 -6.88 -12.31
CA PRO A 161 6.96 -7.30 -12.11
C PRO A 161 7.67 -7.45 -13.46
N ARG A 162 8.82 -6.77 -13.62
CA ARG A 162 9.68 -6.96 -14.80
C ARG A 162 10.76 -7.98 -14.45
N VAL A 163 11.09 -8.83 -15.43
CA VAL A 163 12.11 -9.90 -15.30
C VAL A 163 13.48 -9.34 -14.86
N HIS A 164 13.75 -8.06 -15.16
CA HIS A 164 14.98 -7.35 -14.79
C HIS A 164 14.70 -5.90 -14.35
N GLY A 165 13.88 -5.71 -13.33
CA GLY A 165 13.62 -4.39 -12.75
C GLY A 165 12.51 -4.46 -11.70
N GLY A 166 12.78 -3.93 -10.50
CA GLY A 166 11.87 -4.03 -9.36
C GLY A 166 10.44 -3.56 -9.63
N SER A 167 9.50 -4.07 -8.85
CA SER A 167 8.13 -3.58 -8.80
C SER A 167 8.11 -2.17 -8.22
N GLY A 168 7.82 -1.17 -9.06
CA GLY A 168 7.69 0.22 -8.63
C GLY A 168 6.24 0.57 -8.32
N THR A 169 5.99 1.16 -7.15
CA THR A 169 4.73 1.85 -6.85
C THR A 169 4.58 3.06 -7.76
N ILE A 170 3.43 3.18 -8.40
CA ILE A 170 3.04 4.32 -9.25
C ILE A 170 2.34 5.37 -8.38
N ALA A 171 1.33 4.94 -7.62
CA ALA A 171 0.49 5.80 -6.80
C ALA A 171 -0.19 4.97 -5.70
N TRP A 172 -0.78 5.65 -4.73
CA TRP A 172 -1.61 5.02 -3.71
C TRP A 172 -2.76 5.94 -3.32
N LYS A 173 -3.83 5.36 -2.78
CA LYS A 173 -5.01 6.07 -2.28
C LYS A 173 -5.61 5.29 -1.12
N ASP A 174 -6.08 6.02 -0.11
CA ASP A 174 -6.80 5.45 1.01
C ASP A 174 -8.27 5.86 0.94
N ILE A 175 -9.13 5.00 1.49
CA ILE A 175 -10.48 5.33 1.93
C ILE A 175 -10.66 4.87 3.38
N HIS A 176 -11.59 5.53 4.07
CA HIS A 176 -11.95 5.18 5.45
C HIS A 176 -13.36 4.62 5.49
N ILE A 177 -13.56 3.62 6.35
CA ILE A 177 -14.85 3.01 6.64
C ILE A 177 -15.06 3.11 8.15
N ASP A 178 -16.17 3.71 8.55
CA ASP A 178 -16.60 3.85 9.94
C ASP A 178 -17.81 2.96 10.25
N TRP A 179 -18.27 3.00 11.49
CA TRP A 179 -19.34 2.15 12.01
C TRP A 179 -20.56 2.97 12.43
N GLU A 180 -21.69 2.78 11.75
CA GLU A 180 -23.00 3.19 12.24
C GLU A 180 -23.67 2.06 13.01
N ASN A 181 -24.28 2.38 14.15
CA ASN A 181 -25.04 1.43 14.98
C ASN A 181 -24.25 0.15 15.33
N THR A 182 -22.93 0.26 15.50
CA THR A 182 -21.99 -0.84 15.75
C THR A 182 -21.75 -1.79 14.57
N ASP A 183 -22.74 -2.06 13.73
CA ASP A 183 -22.67 -3.15 12.73
C ASP A 183 -22.73 -2.68 11.27
N THR A 184 -23.11 -1.43 11.02
CA THR A 184 -23.19 -0.92 9.66
C THR A 184 -21.87 -0.28 9.30
N ALA A 185 -21.12 -0.93 8.41
CA ALA A 185 -19.95 -0.31 7.80
C ALA A 185 -20.41 0.81 6.85
N VAL A 186 -19.82 2.00 6.97
CA VAL A 186 -20.19 3.19 6.18
C VAL A 186 -18.94 3.83 5.60
N ILE A 187 -18.97 4.13 4.30
CA ILE A 187 -17.88 4.84 3.63
C ILE A 187 -17.84 6.29 4.10
N GLU A 188 -16.69 6.72 4.61
CA GLU A 188 -16.45 8.14 4.90
C GLU A 188 -16.26 8.89 3.57
N GLN A 189 -17.23 9.74 3.23
CA GLN A 189 -17.09 10.64 2.09
C GLN A 189 -16.02 11.70 2.42
N THR A 190 -14.92 11.70 1.66
CA THR A 190 -13.81 12.65 1.79
C THR A 190 -13.85 13.71 0.71
#